data_AF-A0A520Y3S4-F1
#
_entry.id   AF-A0A520Y3S4-F1
#
_cell.length_a   1.000
_cell.length_b   1.000
_cell.length_c   1.000
_cell.angle_alpha   90.00
_cell.angle_beta   90.00
_cell.angle_gamma   90.00
#
_symmetry.space_group_name_H-M   'P 1'
#
loop_
_entity.id
_entity.type
_entity.pdbx_description
1 polymer ?
#
loop_
_entity_poly.entity_id
_entity_poly.type
_entity_poly.pdbx_seq_one_letter_code
_entity_poly.pdbx_strand_id
1 'polypeptide(L)'
;MSARRTTSTTSWWGGWRYRVTARGYFVEPLRSCPMKLLELDSATAHVSVDAHAGGRLSSLVVHGLELLVAERDDPLAWGSYPMIPFAGRIRRGQVAFRGTTAHLPLNAPPHAMHGYGFVSEWEQTTDNELRWVFAEPWPWAGKIITESGSSR
;
A
#
# COMPACT_ATOMS: atom_id res chain seq x y z
N MET A 1 -45.05 13.46 7.46
CA MET A 1 -45.45 12.54 6.36
C MET A 1 -45.23 13.23 5.03
N SER A 2 -44.28 12.75 4.23
CA SER A 2 -44.30 12.71 2.75
C SER A 2 -42.90 12.32 2.28
N ALA A 3 -42.70 11.03 2.03
CA ALA A 3 -41.53 10.54 1.32
C ALA A 3 -41.60 10.98 -0.15
N ARG A 4 -40.51 11.49 -0.73
CA ARG A 4 -40.30 11.49 -2.18
C ARG A 4 -38.96 10.85 -2.51
N ARG A 5 -39.05 9.95 -3.49
CA ARG A 5 -38.02 9.04 -3.99
C ARG A 5 -36.72 9.74 -4.35
N THR A 6 -35.61 9.17 -3.90
CA THR A 6 -34.30 9.30 -4.52
C THR A 6 -34.26 8.42 -5.76
N THR A 7 -34.05 9.03 -6.93
CA THR A 7 -33.63 8.30 -8.14
C THR A 7 -32.11 8.23 -8.17
N SER A 8 -31.56 7.02 -8.19
CA SER A 8 -30.14 6.78 -8.46
C SER A 8 -29.94 6.54 -9.95
N THR A 9 -29.09 7.33 -10.59
CA THR A 9 -28.57 7.01 -11.92
C THR A 9 -27.10 6.68 -11.78
N THR A 10 -26.67 5.57 -12.35
CA THR A 10 -25.27 5.16 -12.45
C THR A 10 -24.81 5.40 -13.88
N SER A 11 -23.78 6.21 -14.09
CA SER A 11 -23.06 6.30 -15.36
C SER A 11 -21.58 6.00 -15.14
N TRP A 12 -20.96 5.42 -16.17
CA TRP A 12 -19.59 4.93 -16.16
C TRP A 12 -18.73 5.77 -17.11
N TRP A 13 -17.67 6.37 -16.60
CA TRP A 13 -16.54 6.89 -17.37
C TRP A 13 -15.32 7.04 -16.44
N GLY A 14 -14.16 6.47 -16.80
CA GLY A 14 -12.88 6.76 -16.13
C GLY A 14 -12.55 6.03 -14.80
N GLY A 15 -13.18 4.88 -14.48
CA GLY A 15 -12.60 3.93 -13.51
C GLY A 15 -12.79 4.19 -12.01
N TRP A 16 -13.45 5.26 -11.57
CA TRP A 16 -13.67 5.54 -10.14
C TRP A 16 -15.15 5.41 -9.73
N ARG A 17 -15.41 4.78 -8.57
CA ARG A 17 -16.72 4.81 -7.89
C ARG A 17 -16.61 5.73 -6.68
N TYR A 18 -17.40 6.80 -6.65
CA TYR A 18 -17.62 7.57 -5.41
C TYR A 18 -19.08 7.42 -4.96
N ARG A 19 -19.28 7.37 -3.63
CA ARG A 19 -20.59 7.44 -2.99
C ARG A 19 -20.56 8.65 -2.05
N VAL A 20 -21.27 9.72 -2.42
CA VAL A 20 -21.44 10.90 -1.56
C VAL A 20 -22.69 10.69 -0.72
N THR A 21 -22.52 10.58 0.60
CA THR A 21 -23.59 10.76 1.58
C THR A 21 -23.31 12.03 2.37
N ALA A 22 -24.27 12.94 2.35
CA ALA A 22 -24.14 14.30 2.87
C ALA A 22 -23.86 14.34 4.39
N ARG A 23 -22.72 14.94 4.76
CA ARG A 23 -22.61 16.13 5.62
C ARG A 23 -21.27 16.79 5.29
N GLY A 24 -21.33 18.07 4.95
CA GLY A 24 -20.26 18.80 4.26
C GLY A 24 -18.92 18.78 4.99
N TYR A 25 -17.90 18.34 4.26
CA TYR A 25 -16.55 18.87 4.35
C TYR A 25 -16.08 19.02 2.90
N PHE A 26 -15.87 20.26 2.47
CA PHE A 26 -15.12 20.55 1.25
C PHE A 26 -13.69 20.08 1.51
N VAL A 27 -13.24 19.08 0.76
CA VAL A 27 -11.80 18.77 0.66
C VAL A 27 -11.34 19.51 -0.59
N GLU A 28 -10.51 20.53 -0.42
CA GLU A 28 -9.79 21.13 -1.54
C GLU A 28 -9.05 20.02 -2.30
N PRO A 29 -8.99 20.06 -3.65
CA PRO A 29 -8.18 19.10 -4.38
C PRO A 29 -6.74 19.29 -3.92
N LEU A 30 -6.17 18.26 -3.29
CA LEU A 30 -4.74 18.21 -3.04
C LEU A 30 -4.07 18.45 -4.39
N ARG A 31 -3.25 19.51 -4.43
CA ARG A 31 -2.29 19.74 -5.51
C ARG A 31 -1.64 18.40 -5.85
N SER A 32 -1.52 18.07 -7.13
CA SER A 32 -0.81 16.88 -7.61
C SER A 32 0.56 16.82 -6.94
N CYS A 33 0.67 16.02 -5.89
CA CYS A 33 1.95 15.73 -5.28
C CYS A 33 2.64 14.81 -6.30
N PRO A 34 3.83 15.16 -6.83
CA PRO A 34 4.57 14.20 -7.62
C PRO A 34 4.78 12.94 -6.76
N MET A 35 4.70 11.77 -7.37
CA MET A 35 4.90 10.47 -6.71
C MET A 35 6.06 10.57 -5.73
N LYS A 36 5.81 10.28 -4.44
CA LYS A 36 6.83 10.38 -3.39
C LYS A 36 7.78 9.19 -3.50
N LEU A 37 8.73 9.33 -4.41
CA LEU A 37 9.82 8.39 -4.65
C LEU A 37 11.02 8.77 -3.78
N LEU A 38 11.51 7.80 -3.02
CA LEU A 38 12.79 7.88 -2.35
C LEU A 38 13.84 7.25 -3.27
N GLU A 39 14.82 8.05 -3.68
CA GLU A 39 15.90 7.62 -4.58
C GLU A 39 17.18 7.40 -3.78
N LEU A 40 17.86 6.28 -4.08
CA LEU A 40 19.15 5.94 -3.51
C LEU A 40 20.14 5.69 -4.64
N ASP A 41 21.25 6.42 -4.59
CA ASP A 41 22.26 6.41 -5.64
C ASP A 41 23.62 5.93 -5.13
N SER A 42 24.34 5.27 -6.02
CA SER A 42 25.75 4.93 -5.87
C SER A 42 26.44 5.00 -7.23
N ALA A 43 27.76 4.79 -7.26
CA ALA A 43 28.51 4.79 -8.52
C ALA A 43 28.04 3.71 -9.52
N THR A 44 27.44 2.62 -9.02
CA THR A 44 27.11 1.43 -9.84
C THR A 44 25.65 1.02 -9.78
N ALA A 45 24.87 1.59 -8.86
CA ALA A 45 23.48 1.23 -8.67
C ALA A 45 22.60 2.44 -8.34
N HIS A 46 21.37 2.41 -8.84
CA HIS A 46 20.30 3.35 -8.55
C HIS A 46 19.06 2.56 -8.10
N VAL A 47 18.41 3.01 -7.03
CA VAL A 47 17.24 2.35 -6.45
C VAL A 47 16.16 3.38 -6.23
N SER A 48 14.97 3.06 -6.72
CA SER A 48 13.78 3.87 -6.53
C SER A 48 12.82 3.15 -5.60
N VAL A 49 12.37 3.82 -4.54
CA VAL A 49 11.41 3.29 -3.57
C VAL A 49 10.11 4.09 -3.64
N ASP A 50 9.00 3.43 -3.95
CA ASP A 50 7.69 4.05 -4.09
C ASP A 50 6.91 3.96 -2.77
N ALA A 51 6.77 5.10 -2.09
CA ALA A 51 6.02 5.18 -0.84
C ALA A 51 4.51 4.98 -1.04
N HIS A 52 3.94 5.37 -2.18
CA HIS A 52 2.51 5.19 -2.45
C HIS A 52 2.17 3.74 -2.78
N ALA A 53 3.09 3.00 -3.37
CA ALA A 53 2.92 1.60 -3.74
C ALA A 53 3.48 0.63 -2.68
N GLY A 54 3.30 0.91 -1.39
CA GLY A 54 3.65 -0.03 -0.32
C GLY A 54 5.11 -0.06 0.10
N GLY A 55 5.83 1.04 -0.12
CA GLY A 55 7.27 1.13 0.21
C GLY A 55 8.11 0.14 -0.59
N ARG A 56 7.66 -0.20 -1.80
CA ARG A 56 8.32 -1.19 -2.66
C ARG A 56 9.51 -0.57 -3.37
N LEU A 57 10.49 -1.39 -3.71
CA LEU A 57 11.46 -1.03 -4.75
C LEU A 57 10.72 -1.04 -6.09
N SER A 58 10.54 0.12 -6.71
CA SER A 58 9.90 0.27 -8.02
C SER A 58 10.89 0.10 -9.17
N SER A 59 12.18 0.37 -8.91
CA SER A 59 13.30 0.18 -9.83
C SER A 59 14.56 -0.21 -9.07
N LEU A 60 15.39 -1.07 -9.68
CA LEU A 60 16.75 -1.35 -9.25
C LEU A 60 17.62 -1.48 -10.49
N VAL A 61 18.37 -0.42 -10.78
CA VAL A 61 19.32 -0.40 -11.89
C VAL A 61 20.72 -0.69 -11.35
N VAL A 62 21.40 -1.68 -11.91
CA VAL A 62 22.79 -2.01 -11.56
C VAL A 62 23.62 -2.06 -12.84
N HIS A 63 24.68 -1.26 -12.90
CA HIS A 63 25.52 -1.08 -14.10
C HIS A 63 24.72 -0.77 -15.37
N GLY A 64 23.65 0.03 -15.22
CA GLY A 64 22.76 0.41 -16.31
C GLY A 64 21.72 -0.64 -16.71
N LEU A 65 21.68 -1.81 -16.04
CA LEU A 65 20.68 -2.85 -16.26
C LEU A 65 19.57 -2.75 -15.22
N GLU A 66 18.32 -2.55 -15.66
CA GLU A 66 17.13 -2.68 -14.81
C GLU A 66 16.91 -4.15 -14.43
N LEU A 67 16.74 -4.40 -13.14
CA LEU A 67 16.58 -5.74 -12.56
C LEU A 67 15.15 -6.06 -12.14
N LEU A 68 14.27 -5.06 -12.00
CA LEU A 68 12.90 -5.24 -11.55
C LEU A 68 11.90 -5.07 -12.70
N VAL A 69 10.74 -5.71 -12.53
CA VAL A 69 9.62 -5.56 -13.44
C VAL A 69 8.97 -4.19 -13.19
N ALA A 70 8.88 -3.38 -14.24
CA ALA A 70 8.21 -2.08 -14.22
C ALA A 70 6.71 -2.19 -13.87
N GLU A 71 6.11 -1.06 -13.48
CA GLU A 71 4.73 -0.97 -12.98
C GLU A 71 3.69 -1.73 -13.81
N ARG A 72 2.77 -2.38 -13.09
CA ARG A 72 1.63 -3.15 -13.62
C ARG A 72 0.39 -2.90 -12.74
N ASP A 73 -0.78 -3.13 -13.34
CA ASP A 73 -2.07 -3.01 -12.64
C ASP A 73 -2.19 -3.98 -11.45
N ASP A 74 -1.62 -5.19 -11.55
CA ASP A 74 -1.57 -6.14 -10.44
C ASP A 74 -0.40 -5.78 -9.50
N PRO A 75 -0.66 -5.35 -8.25
CA PRO A 75 0.39 -4.98 -7.31
C PRO A 75 1.32 -6.14 -6.95
N LEU A 76 0.94 -7.40 -7.22
CA LEU A 76 1.79 -8.56 -6.99
C LEU A 76 2.81 -8.82 -8.10
N ALA A 77 2.62 -8.20 -9.27
CA ALA A 77 3.31 -8.55 -10.51
C ALA A 77 4.48 -7.62 -10.88
N TRP A 78 4.88 -6.70 -10.00
CA TRP A 78 5.92 -5.72 -10.29
C TRP A 78 6.70 -5.23 -9.06
N GLY A 79 7.90 -4.70 -9.31
CA GLY A 79 8.80 -4.23 -8.27
C GLY A 79 9.19 -5.32 -7.26
N SER A 80 9.66 -4.88 -6.10
CA SER A 80 9.95 -5.73 -4.95
C SER A 80 9.34 -5.12 -3.70
N TYR A 81 8.30 -5.75 -3.17
CA TYR A 81 7.48 -5.21 -2.07
C TYR A 81 7.61 -6.02 -0.78
N PRO A 82 7.48 -5.37 0.40
CA PRO A 82 7.49 -6.08 1.67
C PRO A 82 6.16 -6.81 1.92
N MET A 83 6.25 -8.08 2.33
CA MET A 83 5.09 -8.88 2.75
C MET A 83 4.86 -8.76 4.26
N ILE A 84 4.18 -7.69 4.67
CA ILE A 84 4.02 -7.30 6.08
C ILE A 84 2.55 -6.95 6.39
N PRO A 85 2.06 -7.25 7.61
CA PRO A 85 2.79 -7.75 8.77
C PRO A 85 3.04 -9.28 8.77
N PHE A 86 2.64 -10.00 7.72
CA PHE A 86 2.94 -11.43 7.57
C PHE A 86 3.33 -11.76 6.12
N ALA A 87 4.24 -12.72 5.98
CA ALA A 87 4.68 -13.22 4.68
C ALA A 87 3.93 -14.49 4.28
N GLY A 88 3.82 -14.72 2.96
CA GLY A 88 3.21 -15.92 2.40
C GLY A 88 1.70 -16.01 2.66
N ARG A 89 1.21 -17.19 3.07
CA ARG A 89 -0.22 -17.48 3.24
C ARG A 89 -0.54 -17.88 4.68
N ILE A 90 -1.63 -17.33 5.20
CA ILE A 90 -2.24 -17.76 6.47
C ILE A 90 -3.46 -18.62 6.14
N ARG A 91 -3.40 -19.88 6.58
CA ARG A 91 -4.47 -20.87 6.35
C ARG A 91 -5.80 -20.35 6.91
N ARG A 92 -6.80 -20.24 6.02
CA ARG A 92 -8.17 -19.78 6.36
C ARG A 92 -8.22 -18.39 7.00
N GLY A 93 -7.16 -17.60 6.84
CA GLY A 93 -7.02 -16.29 7.48
C GLY A 93 -7.03 -16.35 9.02
N GLN A 94 -6.86 -17.51 9.64
CA GLN A 94 -6.99 -17.65 11.08
C GLN A 94 -5.62 -17.43 11.75
N VAL A 95 -5.56 -16.45 12.64
CA VAL A 95 -4.39 -16.20 13.50
C VAL A 95 -4.80 -16.31 14.96
N ALA A 96 -3.90 -16.85 15.79
CA ALA A 96 -4.10 -16.94 17.22
C ALA A 96 -2.78 -16.65 17.97
N PHE A 97 -2.84 -15.77 18.96
CA PHE A 97 -1.71 -15.45 19.82
C PHE A 97 -2.20 -14.95 21.18
N ARG A 98 -1.57 -15.44 22.27
CA ARG A 98 -1.88 -15.06 23.66
C ARG A 98 -3.38 -15.00 23.98
N GLY A 99 -4.12 -16.05 23.59
CA GLY A 99 -5.55 -16.17 23.85
C GLY A 99 -6.46 -15.33 22.92
N THR A 100 -5.90 -14.51 22.04
CA THR A 100 -6.67 -13.77 21.03
C THR A 100 -6.68 -14.55 19.72
N THR A 101 -7.86 -14.77 19.15
CA THR A 101 -8.05 -15.36 17.81
C THR A 101 -8.73 -14.35 16.90
N ALA A 102 -8.23 -14.17 15.69
CA ALA A 102 -8.81 -13.30 14.69
C ALA A 102 -8.88 -13.97 13.32
N HIS A 103 -9.78 -13.47 12.47
CA HIS A 103 -9.93 -13.90 11.08
C HIS A 103 -9.61 -12.73 10.15
N LEU A 104 -8.61 -12.92 9.32
CA LEU A 104 -8.13 -11.97 8.33
C LEU A 104 -8.96 -12.08 7.04
N PRO A 105 -9.10 -10.97 6.27
CA PRO A 105 -9.65 -11.01 4.93
C PRO A 105 -8.94 -12.04 4.04
N LEU A 106 -9.72 -12.84 3.32
CA LEU A 106 -9.22 -13.85 2.38
C LEU A 106 -9.00 -13.24 1.00
N ASN A 107 -7.94 -12.44 0.86
CA ASN A 107 -7.56 -11.84 -0.42
C ASN A 107 -7.02 -12.87 -1.44
N ALA A 108 -6.77 -14.12 -1.03
CA ALA A 108 -6.49 -15.24 -1.93
C ALA A 108 -7.18 -16.52 -1.41
N PRO A 109 -8.51 -16.66 -1.59
CA PRO A 109 -9.27 -17.76 -1.04
C PRO A 109 -8.66 -19.13 -1.38
N PRO A 110 -8.60 -20.07 -0.41
CA PRO A 110 -9.21 -20.03 0.91
C PRO A 110 -8.29 -19.43 2.00
N HIS A 111 -7.32 -18.58 1.66
CA HIS A 111 -6.28 -18.09 2.57
C HIS A 111 -6.20 -16.56 2.56
N ALA A 112 -5.61 -16.00 3.63
CA ALA A 112 -5.09 -14.64 3.60
C ALA A 112 -3.64 -14.68 3.11
N MET A 113 -3.17 -13.64 2.41
CA MET A 113 -1.90 -13.68 1.68
C MET A 113 -1.18 -12.33 1.71
N HIS A 114 0.14 -12.38 1.88
CA HIS A 114 1.12 -11.29 1.71
C HIS A 114 0.96 -10.04 2.59
N GLY A 115 0.10 -10.08 3.60
CA GLY A 115 -0.14 -8.92 4.44
C GLY A 115 -0.84 -7.79 3.67
N TYR A 116 -0.60 -6.56 4.10
CA TYR A 116 -1.28 -5.36 3.59
C TYR A 116 -0.31 -4.23 3.25
N GLY A 117 0.96 -4.33 3.63
CA GLY A 117 1.94 -3.26 3.42
C GLY A 117 2.11 -2.91 1.94
N PHE A 118 2.17 -3.93 1.06
CA PHE A 118 2.42 -3.77 -0.38
C PHE A 118 1.30 -3.07 -1.18
N VAL A 119 0.12 -2.91 -0.58
CA VAL A 119 -1.04 -2.21 -1.17
C VAL A 119 -1.41 -0.94 -0.38
N SER A 120 -0.57 -0.55 0.58
CA SER A 120 -0.81 0.61 1.43
C SER A 120 0.09 1.77 1.02
N GLU A 121 -0.36 2.99 1.28
CA GLU A 121 0.53 4.16 1.23
C GLU A 121 1.37 4.24 2.50
N TRP A 122 2.65 4.53 2.32
CA TRP A 122 3.63 4.74 3.39
C TRP A 122 3.95 6.22 3.52
N GLU A 123 4.20 6.65 4.74
CA GLU A 123 4.58 8.02 5.05
C GLU A 123 6.10 8.13 5.00
N GLN A 124 6.65 8.94 4.10
CA GLN A 124 8.05 9.35 4.20
C GLN A 124 8.18 10.37 5.33
N THR A 125 8.87 9.96 6.40
CA THR A 125 9.07 10.69 7.66
C THR A 125 10.33 11.55 7.65
N THR A 126 11.36 11.14 6.91
CA THR A 126 12.60 11.91 6.65
C THR A 126 13.05 11.68 5.21
N ASP A 127 14.14 12.34 4.81
CA ASP A 127 14.73 12.15 3.47
C ASP A 127 15.24 10.72 3.22
N ASN A 128 15.36 9.89 4.26
CA ASN A 128 15.88 8.54 4.17
C ASN A 128 15.02 7.49 4.88
N GLU A 129 13.81 7.85 5.35
CA GLU A 129 12.95 6.98 6.15
C GLU A 129 11.52 6.96 5.62
N LEU A 130 10.97 5.74 5.47
CA LEU A 130 9.54 5.50 5.26
C LEU A 130 8.94 4.79 6.47
N ARG A 131 7.69 5.10 6.77
CA ARG A 131 6.94 4.54 7.88
C ARG A 131 5.55 4.11 7.44
N TRP A 132 5.13 2.94 7.90
CA TRP A 132 3.76 2.47 7.75
C TRP A 132 3.20 2.07 9.11
N VAL A 133 2.10 2.70 9.52
CA VAL A 133 1.36 2.34 10.73
C VAL A 133 0.18 1.49 10.32
N PHE A 134 0.00 0.35 10.98
CA PHE A 134 -1.06 -0.60 10.66
C PHE A 134 -1.81 -1.03 11.91
N ALA A 135 -3.09 -1.32 11.72
CA ALA A 135 -3.98 -1.87 12.73
C ALA A 135 -4.88 -2.90 12.05
N GLU A 136 -6.21 -2.78 12.18
CA GLU A 136 -7.14 -3.61 11.45
C GLU A 136 -6.85 -3.61 9.94
N PRO A 137 -7.00 -4.77 9.26
CA PRO A 137 -7.57 -6.02 9.76
C PRO A 137 -6.59 -6.92 10.52
N TRP A 138 -5.33 -6.51 10.71
CA TRP A 138 -4.40 -7.24 11.55
C TRP A 138 -4.69 -6.96 13.04
N PRO A 139 -4.80 -7.99 13.89
CA PRO A 139 -5.33 -7.81 15.26
C PRO A 139 -4.36 -7.14 16.23
N TRP A 140 -3.08 -7.00 15.88
CA TRP A 140 -2.07 -6.37 16.75
C TRP A 140 -1.47 -5.16 16.05
N ALA A 141 -1.98 -3.98 16.36
CA ALA A 141 -1.51 -2.73 15.79
C ALA A 141 0.00 -2.54 15.99
N GLY A 142 0.64 -1.91 15.02
CA GLY A 142 2.07 -1.71 15.01
C GLY A 142 2.50 -0.69 13.98
N LYS A 143 3.81 -0.55 13.83
CA LYS A 143 4.42 0.27 12.79
C LYS A 143 5.64 -0.42 12.21
N ILE A 144 5.88 -0.20 10.94
CA ILE A 144 7.10 -0.56 10.22
C ILE A 144 7.82 0.73 9.88
N ILE A 145 9.14 0.70 10.03
CA ILE A 145 10.04 1.77 9.62
C ILE A 145 11.10 1.13 8.74
N THR A 146 11.38 1.75 7.61
CA THR A 146 12.49 1.40 6.73
C THR A 146 13.34 2.63 6.53
N GLU A 147 14.64 2.49 6.74
CA GLU A 147 15.61 3.57 6.59
C GLU A 147 16.71 3.16 5.61
N SER A 148 17.21 4.09 4.81
CA SER A 148 18.46 3.89 4.08
C SER A 148 19.62 4.35 4.95
N GLY A 149 20.61 3.47 5.13
CA GLY A 149 21.86 3.82 5.78
C GLY A 149 22.71 4.72 4.88
N SER A 150 23.39 5.70 5.47
CA SER A 150 24.47 6.42 4.79
C SER A 150 25.72 5.52 4.77
N SER A 151 26.26 5.21 3.59
CA SER A 151 27.60 4.63 3.50
C SER A 151 28.62 5.70 3.90
N ARG A 152 29.41 5.44 4.94
CA ARG A 152 30.60 6.25 5.26
C ARG A 152 31.70 6.01 4.24
#